data_AF-A0AAX3ARC0-F1
#
_entry.id   AF-A0AAX3ARC0-F1
#
_cell.length_a   1.000
_cell.length_b   1.000
_cell.length_c   1.000
_cell.angle_alpha   90.00
_cell.angle_beta   90.00
_cell.angle_gamma   90.00
#
_symmetry.space_group_name_H-M   'P 1'
#
loop_
_entity.id
_entity.type
_entity.pdbx_description
1 polymer ?
#
loop_
_entity_poly.entity_id
_entity_poly.type
_entity_poly.pdbx_seq_one_letter_code
_entity_poly.pdbx_strand_id
1 'polypeptide(L)' 'MSHVNAASQSGFIETEATAKDVLFLPNAVRDHLPELGEEVTFEMVETRNGPRAAKLSRT' A
#
# COMPACT_ATOMS: atom_id res chain seq x y z
N MET A 1 -8.00 1.01 8.72
CA MET A 1 -8.46 2.37 8.33
C MET A 1 -7.60 2.78 7.16
N SER A 2 -8.14 2.74 5.95
CA SER A 2 -7.41 3.17 4.75
C SER A 2 -6.98 4.63 4.88
N HIS A 3 -5.68 4.87 4.76
CA HIS A 3 -5.09 6.20 4.87
C HIS A 3 -4.09 6.38 3.73
N VAL A 4 -4.16 7.52 3.03
CA VAL A 4 -3.17 7.95 2.05
C VAL A 4 -2.66 9.33 2.45
N ASN A 5 -1.35 9.45 2.58
CA ASN A 5 -0.65 10.71 2.77
C ASN A 5 0.06 11.11 1.48
N ALA A 6 -0.43 12.15 0.82
CA ALA A 6 0.14 12.64 -0.44
C ALA A 6 1.54 13.27 -0.28
N ALA A 7 1.82 13.92 0.85
CA ALA A 7 3.11 14.58 1.09
C ALA A 7 4.24 13.57 1.23
N SER A 8 3.97 12.44 1.89
CA SER A 8 4.95 11.35 2.08
C SER A 8 4.77 10.19 1.11
N GLN A 9 3.86 10.29 0.13
CA GLN A 9 3.50 9.22 -0.82
C GLN A 9 3.41 7.83 -0.16
N SER A 10 2.73 7.77 0.98
CA SER A 10 2.67 6.58 1.83
C SER A 10 1.28 6.39 2.39
N GLY A 11 0.97 5.17 2.80
CA GLY A 11 -0.35 4.86 3.33
C GLY A 11 -0.54 3.40 3.66
N PHE A 12 -1.78 3.04 3.90
CA PHE A 12 -2.18 1.71 4.32
C PHE A 12 -3.26 1.14 3.41
N ILE A 13 -3.10 -0.12 3.04
CA ILE A 13 -4.03 -0.88 2.19
C ILE A 13 -4.70 -1.95 3.04
N GLU A 14 -6.02 -1.97 3.00
CA GLU A 14 -6.81 -3.05 3.61
C GLU A 14 -6.90 -4.21 2.61
N THR A 15 -6.73 -5.45 3.08
CA THR A 15 -6.77 -6.65 2.25
C THR A 15 -7.19 -7.86 3.06
N GLU A 16 -7.88 -8.81 2.44
CA GLU A 16 -8.23 -10.10 3.05
C GLU A 16 -7.03 -11.05 3.20
N ALA A 17 -5.89 -10.75 2.58
CA ALA A 17 -4.69 -11.60 2.62
C ALA A 17 -4.02 -11.65 4.01
N THR A 18 -4.30 -10.68 4.87
CA THR A 18 -3.73 -10.57 6.22
C THR A 18 -4.67 -9.79 7.13
N ALA A 19 -4.63 -10.07 8.44
CA ALA A 19 -5.44 -9.35 9.42
C ALA A 19 -4.92 -7.93 9.75
N LYS A 20 -3.82 -7.49 9.12
CA LYS A 20 -3.19 -6.19 9.35
C LYS A 20 -3.19 -5.37 8.07
N ASP A 21 -3.46 -4.07 8.20
CA ASP A 21 -3.28 -3.13 7.09
C ASP A 21 -1.83 -3.17 6.57
N VAL A 22 -1.68 -3.16 5.24
CA VAL A 22 -0.39 -3.28 4.56
C VAL A 22 0.17 -1.89 4.28
N LEU A 23 1.35 -1.59 4.82
CA LEU A 23 2.02 -0.30 4.60
C LEU A 23 2.61 -0.22 3.19
N PHE A 24 2.31 0.84 2.45
CA PHE A 24 3.07 1.25 1.28
C PHE A 24 3.88 2.51 1.56
N LEU A 25 5.05 2.60 0.94
CA LEU A 25 5.99 3.71 1.04
C LEU A 25 6.28 4.25 -0.37
N PRO A 26 6.91 5.43 -0.53
CA PRO A 26 7.17 6.04 -1.84
C PRO A 26 7.80 5.10 -2.87
N ASN A 27 8.70 4.22 -2.43
CA ASN A 27 9.40 3.29 -3.31
C ASN A 27 8.52 2.15 -3.85
N ALA A 28 7.34 1.93 -3.26
CA ALA A 28 6.35 1.00 -3.77
C ALA A 28 5.49 1.63 -4.89
N VAL A 29 5.33 2.95 -4.86
CA VAL A 29 4.54 3.73 -5.82
C VAL A 29 5.35 3.90 -7.10
N ARG A 30 4.86 3.36 -8.21
CA ARG A 30 5.55 3.46 -9.50
C ARG A 30 5.07 4.65 -10.33
N ASP A 31 3.81 4.62 -10.72
CA ASP A 31 3.29 5.56 -11.72
C ASP A 31 2.16 6.44 -11.18
N HIS A 32 1.47 5.99 -10.13
CA HIS A 32 0.27 6.60 -9.59
C HIS A 32 0.19 6.41 -8.08
N LEU A 33 -0.02 7.49 -7.35
CA LEU A 33 -0.34 7.43 -5.93
C LEU A 33 -1.83 7.12 -5.78
N PRO A 34 -2.22 6.02 -5.11
CA PRO A 34 -3.62 5.66 -4.99
C PRO A 34 -4.45 6.72 -4.28
N GLU A 35 -5.70 6.87 -4.71
CA GLU A 35 -6.69 7.64 -3.97
C GLU A 35 -7.35 6.79 -2.86
N LEU A 36 -7.95 7.44 -1.86
CA LEU A 36 -8.68 6.73 -0.81
C LEU A 36 -9.88 5.97 -1.40
N GLY A 37 -9.92 4.66 -1.15
CA GLY A 37 -10.96 3.78 -1.67
C GLY A 37 -10.69 3.21 -3.06
N GLU A 38 -9.56 3.57 -3.69
CA GLU A 38 -9.13 2.96 -4.96
C GLU A 38 -8.70 1.50 -4.74
N GLU A 39 -9.18 0.61 -5.62
CA GLU A 39 -8.68 -0.77 -5.68
C GLU A 39 -7.31 -0.81 -6.36
N VAL A 40 -6.36 -1.48 -5.73
CA VAL A 40 -4.98 -1.58 -6.21
C VAL A 40 -4.49 -3.01 -6.21
N THR A 41 -3.50 -3.26 -7.05
CA THR A 41 -2.71 -4.50 -7.06
C THR A 41 -1.32 -4.22 -6.52
N PHE A 42 -0.77 -5.16 -5.76
CA PHE A 42 0.58 -5.05 -5.19
C PHE A 42 1.15 -6.43 -4.87
N GLU A 43 2.48 -6.48 -4.75
CA GLU A 43 3.19 -7.63 -4.18
C GLU A 43 3.34 -7.41 -2.66
N MET A 44 2.89 -8.37 -1.85
CA MET A 44 3.08 -8.32 -0.39
C MET A 44 4.44 -8.88 0.00
N VAL A 45 5.18 -8.11 0.78
CA VAL A 45 6.51 -8.46 1.29
C VAL A 45 6.50 -8.41 2.81
N GLU A 46 6.77 -9.55 3.45
CA GLU A 46 6.93 -9.61 4.90
C GLU A 46 8.25 -8.98 5.35
N THR A 47 8.19 -8.13 6.37
CA THR A 47 9.37 -7.47 6.95
C THR A 47 9.39 -7.65 8.46
N ARG A 48 10.52 -7.31 9.10
CA ARG A 48 10.64 -7.31 10.58
C ARG A 48 9.53 -6.50 11.27
N ASN A 49 8.99 -5.48 10.59
CA ASN A 49 7.99 -4.56 11.14
C ASN A 49 6.57 -4.84 10.61
N GLY A 50 6.35 -6.01 9.97
CA GLY A 50 5.07 -6.39 9.38
C GLY A 50 5.02 -6.31 7.85
N PRO A 51 3.86 -6.58 7.25
CA PRO A 51 3.70 -6.66 5.80
C PRO A 51 3.84 -5.28 5.16
N ARG A 52 4.46 -5.25 3.98
CA ARG A 52 4.58 -4.08 3.13
C ARG A 52 4.12 -4.38 1.72
N ALA A 53 3.59 -3.36 1.05
CA ALA A 53 3.32 -3.41 -0.37
C ALA A 53 4.58 -3.04 -1.17
N ALA A 54 4.78 -3.75 -2.28
CA ALA A 54 5.78 -3.47 -3.30
C ALA A 54 5.13 -3.48 -4.68
N LYS A 55 5.74 -2.79 -5.65
CA LYS A 55 5.27 -2.70 -7.04
C LYS A 55 3.77 -2.38 -7.13
N LEU A 56 3.35 -1.37 -6.37
CA LEU A 56 1.96 -0.97 -6.31
C LEU A 56 1.52 -0.41 -7.67
N SER A 57 0.38 -0.88 -8.15
CA SER A 57 -0.27 -0.46 -9.39
C SER A 57 -1.77 -0.36 -9.23
N ARG A 58 -2.39 0.55 -9.97
CA ARG A 58 -3.85 0.54 -10.17
C ARG A 58 -4.28 -0.74 -10.89
N THR A 59 -5.52 -1.18 -10.66
CA THR A 59 -6.15 -2.26 -11.44
C THR A 59 -6.44 -1.82 -12.88
#